data_AF-A0A965PHG4-F1
#
_entry.id   AF-A0A965PHG4-F1
#
_cell.length_a   1.000
_cell.length_b   1.000
_cell.length_c   1.000
_cell.angle_alpha   90.00
_cell.angle_beta   90.00
_cell.angle_gamma   90.00
#
_symmetry.space_group_name_H-M   'P 1'
#
loop_
_entity.id
_entity.type
_entity.pdbx_description
1 polymer ?
#
loop_
_entity_poly.entity_id
_entity_poly.type
_entity_poly.pdbx_seq_one_letter_code
_entity_poly.pdbx_strand_id
1 'polypeptide(L)'
;MANFVDSLDEDTTNDEFQAEAVKAEAPTQEPVIPEKYKGKSLDDIIRMHQEAEKLIGRQAQEVGEVRKLADELIKRQITPQETAHKTIEDDTDFFADPVKAVHKAVETHPAVLQAQQAAAQMARMQTANRLAQTHPDYSDISSDPEFAEWVKSSPVRQRLYIEANNQFDFDSANELLTNFKALKRAKQETVQQAAQQLEDQRERTLKAATVSIDGATGEQSKKIYRRQDLIRLQLTDPDRYMALQDDIMLAYSEGRVR
;
A
#
# COMPACT_ATOMS: atom_id res chain seq x y z
N MET A 1 -9.69 -8.58 -92.95
CA MET A 1 -11.12 -8.25 -92.99
C MET A 1 -11.31 -7.04 -92.08
N ALA A 2 -11.90 -5.99 -92.66
CA ALA A 2 -12.48 -4.74 -92.13
C ALA A 2 -12.47 -4.46 -90.61
N ASN A 3 -12.41 -3.23 -90.09
CA ASN A 3 -12.03 -1.87 -90.52
C ASN A 3 -12.26 -0.98 -89.27
N PHE A 4 -11.39 0.03 -89.08
CA PHE A 4 -11.66 1.44 -88.70
C PHE A 4 -12.64 1.76 -87.52
N VAL A 5 -12.23 2.20 -86.31
CA VAL A 5 -11.76 3.53 -85.80
C VAL A 5 -12.89 4.48 -85.31
N ASP A 6 -12.64 5.15 -84.17
CA ASP A 6 -13.23 6.39 -83.56
C ASP A 6 -14.75 6.48 -83.32
N SER A 7 -15.25 6.73 -82.09
CA SER A 7 -15.22 7.93 -81.22
C SER A 7 -16.27 9.01 -81.57
N LEU A 8 -17.12 9.34 -80.58
CA LEU A 8 -17.90 10.60 -80.39
C LEU A 8 -19.02 10.83 -81.43
N ASP A 9 -20.25 11.30 -81.18
CA ASP A 9 -20.86 12.17 -80.17
C ASP A 9 -22.40 11.89 -80.08
N GLU A 10 -23.01 12.45 -79.02
CA GLU A 10 -24.36 13.03 -78.83
C GLU A 10 -25.36 12.95 -80.03
N ASP A 11 -26.68 12.77 -79.89
CA ASP A 11 -27.59 13.42 -78.96
C ASP A 11 -29.06 12.93 -79.17
N THR A 12 -29.92 13.21 -78.19
CA THR A 12 -31.39 13.42 -78.27
C THR A 12 -32.44 12.28 -78.34
N THR A 13 -33.10 12.11 -77.18
CA THR A 13 -34.56 12.27 -76.89
C THR A 13 -35.59 11.13 -77.00
N ASN A 14 -36.34 11.02 -75.87
CA ASN A 14 -37.72 10.53 -75.63
C ASN A 14 -37.99 9.01 -75.70
N ASP A 15 -38.73 8.37 -74.78
CA ASP A 15 -39.79 8.86 -73.88
C ASP A 15 -39.99 7.95 -72.63
N GLU A 16 -40.53 8.58 -71.59
CA GLU A 16 -41.38 8.03 -70.50
C GLU A 16 -41.04 6.70 -69.80
N PHE A 17 -40.44 6.82 -68.61
CA PHE A 17 -40.81 5.98 -67.46
C PHE A 17 -41.03 6.86 -66.23
N GLN A 18 -42.30 7.11 -65.92
CA GLN A 18 -42.75 7.65 -64.63
C GLN A 18 -42.47 6.58 -63.56
N ALA A 19 -41.46 6.81 -62.74
CA ALA A 19 -41.27 6.10 -61.48
C ALA A 19 -41.63 7.04 -60.34
N GLU A 20 -42.77 6.75 -59.76
CA GLU A 20 -43.39 7.37 -58.58
C GLU A 20 -42.36 7.47 -57.44
N ALA A 21 -42.05 8.70 -57.04
CA ALA A 21 -41.12 8.99 -55.96
C ALA A 21 -41.73 8.52 -54.62
N VAL A 22 -41.38 7.30 -54.20
CA VAL A 22 -41.60 6.84 -52.82
C VAL A 22 -40.67 7.67 -51.93
N LYS A 23 -41.24 8.72 -51.34
CA LYS A 23 -40.63 9.49 -50.27
C LYS A 23 -40.55 8.59 -49.04
N ALA A 24 -39.43 7.88 -48.89
CA ALA A 24 -39.11 7.19 -47.65
C ALA A 24 -38.82 8.24 -46.59
N GLU A 25 -39.79 8.51 -45.71
CA GLU A 25 -39.56 9.21 -44.45
C GLU A 25 -38.59 8.36 -43.61
N ALA A 26 -37.32 8.80 -43.57
CA ALA A 26 -36.40 8.35 -42.54
C ALA A 26 -36.95 8.82 -41.19
N PRO A 27 -36.99 7.96 -40.15
CA PRO A 27 -37.44 8.37 -38.85
C PRO A 27 -36.48 9.44 -38.33
N THR A 28 -37.00 10.63 -38.07
CA THR A 28 -36.32 11.69 -37.33
C THR A 28 -35.99 11.15 -35.95
N GLN A 29 -34.80 10.59 -35.77
CA GLN A 29 -34.26 10.36 -34.44
C GLN A 29 -34.05 11.76 -33.84
N GLU A 30 -34.84 12.09 -32.82
CA GLU A 30 -34.55 13.25 -31.99
C GLU A 30 -33.06 13.19 -31.60
N PRO A 31 -32.27 14.26 -31.76
CA PRO A 31 -30.88 14.23 -31.40
C PRO A 31 -30.80 13.97 -29.90
N VAL A 32 -30.48 12.74 -29.50
CA VAL A 32 -30.19 12.38 -28.13
C VAL A 32 -28.86 13.04 -27.80
N ILE A 33 -28.93 14.29 -27.36
CA ILE A 33 -27.77 15.05 -26.92
C ILE A 33 -27.17 14.26 -25.76
N PRO A 34 -25.90 13.81 -25.86
CA PRO A 34 -25.29 13.06 -24.77
C PRO A 34 -25.33 13.88 -23.48
N GLU A 35 -25.54 13.23 -22.33
CA GLU A 35 -25.77 13.90 -21.04
C GLU A 35 -24.72 14.97 -20.71
N LYS A 36 -23.47 14.79 -21.16
CA LYS A 36 -22.34 15.72 -20.97
C LYS A 36 -22.50 17.07 -21.67
N TYR A 37 -23.39 17.18 -22.66
CA TYR A 37 -23.67 18.39 -23.45
C TYR A 37 -25.04 19.01 -23.12
N LYS A 38 -25.87 18.34 -22.31
CA LYS A 38 -27.21 18.81 -21.94
C LYS A 38 -27.12 20.03 -21.02
N GLY A 39 -27.77 21.13 -21.39
CA GLY A 39 -27.84 22.37 -20.59
C GLY A 39 -26.59 23.26 -20.63
N LYS A 40 -25.58 22.94 -21.45
CA LYS A 40 -24.41 23.80 -21.69
C LYS A 40 -24.68 24.74 -22.87
N SER A 41 -24.11 25.95 -22.81
CA SER A 41 -24.20 26.90 -23.93
C SER A 41 -23.42 26.38 -25.15
N LEU A 42 -23.79 26.81 -26.36
CA LEU A 42 -23.09 26.40 -27.59
C LEU A 42 -21.59 26.76 -27.52
N ASP A 43 -21.27 27.94 -26.97
CA ASP A 43 -19.90 28.39 -26.76
C ASP A 43 -19.12 27.49 -25.79
N ASP A 44 -19.76 27.00 -24.73
CA ASP A 44 -19.14 26.05 -23.80
C ASP A 44 -18.87 24.69 -24.43
N ILE A 45 -19.77 24.22 -25.32
CA ILE A 45 -19.59 22.97 -26.06
C ILE A 45 -18.41 23.08 -27.02
N ILE A 46 -18.30 24.21 -27.74
CA ILE A 46 -17.19 24.49 -28.66
C ILE A 46 -15.87 24.55 -27.88
N ARG A 47 -15.83 25.25 -26.74
CA ARG A 47 -14.63 25.31 -25.89
C ARG A 47 -14.23 23.93 -25.37
N MET A 48 -15.17 23.13 -24.89
CA MET A 48 -14.90 21.78 -24.41
C MET A 48 -14.41 20.85 -25.54
N HIS A 49 -14.92 21.01 -26.77
CA HIS A 49 -14.43 20.28 -27.93
C HIS A 49 -13.00 20.70 -28.32
N GLN A 50 -12.71 21.99 -28.35
CA GLN A 50 -11.35 22.51 -28.61
C GLN A 50 -10.34 22.07 -27.54
N GLU A 51 -10.74 22.02 -26.27
CA GLU A 51 -9.93 21.49 -25.18
C GLU A 51 -9.67 19.99 -25.35
N ALA A 52 -10.69 19.22 -25.76
CA ALA A 52 -10.55 17.80 -26.06
C ALA A 52 -9.63 17.56 -27.27
N GLU A 53 -9.78 18.31 -28.36
CA GLU A 53 -8.89 18.25 -29.52
C GLU A 53 -7.44 18.59 -29.14
N LYS A 54 -7.23 19.60 -28.29
CA LYS A 54 -5.91 19.96 -27.78
C LYS A 54 -5.31 18.87 -26.89
N LEU A 55 -6.11 18.23 -26.05
CA LEU A 55 -5.69 17.09 -25.23
C LEU A 55 -5.33 15.88 -26.10
N ILE A 56 -6.14 15.58 -27.10
CA ILE A 56 -5.87 14.50 -28.07
C ILE A 56 -4.59 14.80 -28.85
N GLY A 57 -4.38 16.04 -29.29
CA GLY A 57 -3.15 16.47 -29.96
C GLY A 57 -1.90 16.28 -29.09
N ARG A 58 -1.99 16.62 -27.79
CA ARG A 58 -0.92 16.36 -26.82
C ARG A 58 -0.66 14.88 -26.62
N GLN A 59 -1.71 14.08 -26.41
CA GLN A 59 -1.58 12.63 -26.28
C GLN A 59 -1.02 11.98 -27.54
N ALA A 60 -1.40 12.46 -28.74
CA ALA A 60 -0.86 11.98 -30.00
C ALA A 60 0.64 12.32 -30.13
N GLN A 61 1.07 13.48 -29.65
CA GLN A 61 2.48 13.84 -29.58
C GLN A 61 3.24 12.95 -28.59
N GLU A 62 2.71 12.74 -27.39
CA GLU A 62 3.28 11.84 -26.39
C GLU A 62 3.42 10.41 -26.93
N VAL A 63 2.38 9.86 -27.56
CA VAL A 63 2.41 8.53 -28.19
C VAL A 63 3.39 8.48 -29.36
N GLY A 64 3.52 9.58 -30.12
CA GLY A 64 4.50 9.70 -31.20
C GLY A 64 5.94 9.70 -30.69
N GLU A 65 6.21 10.38 -29.56
CA GLU A 65 7.51 10.36 -28.89
C GLU A 65 7.82 8.97 -28.34
N VAL A 66 6.85 8.28 -27.72
CA VAL A 66 7.01 6.90 -27.27
C VAL A 66 7.33 5.97 -28.44
N ARG A 67 6.64 6.11 -29.58
CA ARG A 67 6.95 5.33 -30.79
C ARG A 67 8.35 5.60 -31.31
N LYS A 68 8.79 6.86 -31.34
CA LYS A 68 10.16 7.23 -31.75
C LYS A 68 11.21 6.63 -30.81
N LEU A 69 10.99 6.67 -29.50
CA LEU A 69 11.91 6.09 -28.51
C LEU A 69 11.96 4.56 -28.63
N ALA A 70 10.82 3.91 -28.87
CA ALA A 70 10.76 2.49 -29.14
C ALA A 70 11.51 2.13 -30.43
N ASP A 71 11.28 2.88 -31.52
CA ASP A 71 11.99 2.71 -32.79
C ASP A 71 13.49 2.97 -32.65
N GLU A 72 13.90 3.94 -31.84
CA GLU A 72 15.30 4.23 -31.52
C GLU A 72 15.96 3.09 -30.73
N LEU A 73 15.24 2.53 -29.75
CA LEU A 73 15.69 1.38 -28.98
C LEU A 73 15.83 0.14 -29.85
N ILE A 74 14.84 -0.12 -30.72
CA ILE A 74 14.89 -1.19 -31.72
C ILE A 74 16.06 -0.96 -32.67
N LYS A 75 16.24 0.26 -33.19
CA LYS A 75 17.35 0.60 -34.08
C LYS A 75 18.70 0.42 -33.41
N ARG A 76 18.82 0.73 -32.13
CA ARG A 76 20.05 0.51 -31.33
C ARG A 76 20.32 -0.97 -31.04
N GLN A 77 19.29 -1.81 -31.02
CA GLN A 77 19.42 -3.27 -30.90
C GLN A 77 19.71 -3.96 -32.24
N ILE A 78 19.15 -3.45 -33.34
CA ILE A 78 19.34 -4.00 -34.69
C ILE A 78 20.65 -3.55 -35.30
N THR A 79 21.06 -2.29 -35.07
CA THR A 79 22.38 -1.82 -35.48
C THR A 79 23.39 -2.49 -34.55
N PRO A 80 24.17 -3.49 -35.02
CA PRO A 80 25.29 -3.95 -34.23
C PRO A 80 26.14 -2.71 -34.04
N GLN A 81 26.38 -2.27 -32.79
CA GLN A 81 27.55 -1.44 -32.57
C GLN A 81 28.69 -2.26 -33.16
N GLU A 82 29.25 -1.81 -34.28
CA GLU A 82 30.62 -2.16 -34.63
C GLU A 82 31.40 -1.83 -33.37
N THR A 83 31.67 -2.87 -32.60
CA THR A 83 32.60 -2.79 -31.49
C THR A 83 33.85 -2.33 -32.18
N ALA A 84 34.19 -1.04 -32.02
CA ALA A 84 35.53 -0.56 -32.28
C ALA A 84 36.41 -1.66 -31.70
N HIS A 85 37.11 -2.38 -32.57
CA HIS A 85 38.01 -3.44 -32.17
C HIS A 85 38.95 -2.75 -31.20
N LYS A 86 38.69 -2.90 -29.90
CA LYS A 86 39.62 -2.46 -28.88
C LYS A 86 40.88 -3.18 -29.28
N THR A 87 41.90 -2.39 -29.58
CA THR A 87 43.24 -2.83 -29.90
C THR A 87 43.51 -4.07 -29.05
N ILE A 88 43.89 -5.15 -29.72
CA ILE A 88 44.38 -6.35 -29.08
C ILE A 88 45.69 -5.91 -28.41
N GLU A 89 45.61 -5.29 -27.23
CA GLU A 89 46.78 -4.69 -26.57
C GLU A 89 47.63 -5.72 -25.84
N ASP A 90 47.33 -7.02 -25.92
CA ASP A 90 48.06 -8.04 -25.15
C ASP A 90 48.12 -9.41 -25.84
N ASP A 91 48.49 -9.46 -27.14
CA ASP A 91 48.90 -10.75 -27.75
C ASP A 91 50.07 -11.39 -26.96
N THR A 92 50.85 -10.60 -26.23
CA THR A 92 51.94 -11.09 -25.37
C THR A 92 51.44 -11.99 -24.22
N ASP A 93 50.31 -11.68 -23.59
CA ASP A 93 49.76 -12.50 -22.49
C ASP A 93 49.17 -13.81 -23.04
N PHE A 94 48.69 -13.85 -24.29
CA PHE A 94 48.22 -15.09 -24.94
C PHE A 94 49.34 -16.11 -25.17
N PHE A 95 50.55 -15.65 -25.52
CA PHE A 95 51.70 -16.54 -25.71
C PHE A 95 52.42 -16.91 -24.41
N ALA A 96 52.38 -16.04 -23.39
CA ALA A 96 52.97 -16.31 -22.08
C ALA A 96 52.07 -17.16 -21.17
N ASP A 97 50.76 -16.88 -21.16
CA ASP A 97 49.73 -17.62 -20.41
C ASP A 97 48.39 -17.63 -21.19
N PRO A 98 48.20 -18.59 -22.11
CA PRO A 98 47.01 -18.65 -22.96
C PRO A 98 45.71 -18.82 -22.16
N VAL A 99 45.75 -19.47 -21.00
CA VAL A 99 44.56 -19.70 -20.17
C VAL A 99 44.07 -18.36 -19.61
N LYS A 100 44.97 -17.58 -19.02
CA LYS A 100 44.65 -16.26 -18.47
C LYS A 100 44.18 -15.28 -19.54
N ALA A 101 44.80 -15.30 -20.71
CA ALA A 101 44.39 -14.46 -21.84
C ALA A 101 42.97 -14.81 -22.33
N VAL A 102 42.64 -16.10 -22.44
CA VAL A 102 41.28 -16.53 -22.81
C VAL A 102 40.25 -16.13 -21.75
N HIS A 103 40.55 -16.31 -20.45
CA HIS A 103 39.65 -15.86 -19.37
C HIS A 103 39.38 -14.35 -19.43
N LYS A 104 40.44 -13.54 -19.57
CA LYS A 104 40.33 -12.08 -19.71
C LYS A 104 39.51 -11.70 -20.93
N ALA A 105 39.73 -12.38 -22.07
CA ALA A 105 38.96 -12.14 -23.29
C ALA A 105 37.47 -12.48 -23.12
N VAL A 106 37.14 -13.59 -22.46
CA VAL A 106 35.75 -13.99 -22.18
C VAL A 106 35.08 -13.02 -21.20
N GLU A 107 35.75 -12.64 -20.12
CA GLU A 107 35.22 -11.71 -19.11
C GLU A 107 34.99 -10.30 -19.67
N THR A 108 35.86 -9.85 -20.58
CA THR A 108 35.74 -8.52 -21.21
C THR A 108 34.84 -8.53 -22.46
N HIS A 109 34.40 -9.70 -22.91
CA HIS A 109 33.61 -9.82 -24.13
C HIS A 109 32.23 -9.15 -23.94
N PRO A 110 31.81 -8.25 -24.84
CA PRO A 110 30.58 -7.47 -24.68
C PRO A 110 29.33 -8.34 -24.57
N ALA A 111 29.23 -9.43 -25.32
CA ALA A 111 28.10 -10.36 -25.22
C ALA A 111 28.04 -11.08 -23.86
N VAL A 112 29.18 -11.40 -23.26
CA VAL A 112 29.24 -12.07 -21.95
C VAL A 112 28.86 -11.08 -20.85
N LEU A 113 29.37 -9.85 -20.92
CA LEU A 113 28.99 -8.77 -20.02
C LEU A 113 27.49 -8.46 -20.10
N GLN A 114 26.94 -8.38 -21.32
CA GLN A 114 25.50 -8.18 -21.52
C GLN A 114 24.69 -9.36 -20.98
N ALA A 115 25.11 -10.60 -21.23
CA ALA A 115 24.44 -11.79 -20.71
C ALA A 115 24.48 -11.83 -19.18
N GLN A 116 25.61 -11.50 -18.55
CA GLN A 116 25.75 -11.43 -17.10
C GLN A 116 24.87 -10.34 -16.50
N GLN A 117 24.83 -9.15 -17.12
CA GLN A 117 23.93 -8.07 -16.70
C GLN A 117 22.47 -8.46 -16.84
N ALA A 118 22.08 -9.09 -17.96
CA ALA A 118 20.71 -9.56 -18.18
C ALA A 118 20.31 -10.65 -17.16
N ALA A 119 21.21 -11.59 -16.87
CA ALA A 119 21.00 -12.61 -15.85
C ALA A 119 20.81 -11.99 -14.45
N ALA A 120 21.67 -11.03 -14.08
CA ALA A 120 21.57 -10.33 -12.80
C ALA A 120 20.26 -9.51 -12.69
N GLN A 121 19.85 -8.83 -13.77
CA GLN A 121 18.57 -8.12 -13.81
C GLN A 121 17.39 -9.08 -13.67
N MET A 122 17.42 -10.21 -14.36
CA MET A 122 16.36 -11.21 -14.30
C MET A 122 16.25 -11.82 -12.89
N ALA A 123 17.39 -12.17 -12.28
CA ALA A 123 17.44 -12.65 -10.90
C ALA A 123 16.85 -11.62 -9.93
N ARG A 124 17.26 -10.34 -10.05
CA ARG A 124 16.72 -9.24 -9.24
C ARG A 124 15.21 -9.10 -9.38
N MET A 125 14.67 -9.14 -10.60
CA MET A 125 13.22 -9.05 -10.84
C MET A 125 12.46 -10.23 -10.25
N GLN A 126 12.99 -11.45 -10.41
CA GLN A 126 12.38 -12.66 -9.83
C GLN A 126 12.33 -12.59 -8.30
N THR A 127 13.45 -12.22 -7.68
CA THR A 127 13.53 -12.09 -6.22
C THR A 127 12.64 -10.96 -5.72
N ALA A 128 12.61 -9.80 -6.38
CA ALA A 128 11.72 -8.70 -6.03
C ALA A 128 10.25 -9.11 -6.09
N ASN A 129 9.84 -9.84 -7.13
CA ASN A 129 8.47 -10.34 -7.26
C ASN A 129 8.10 -11.32 -6.13
N ARG A 130 9.01 -12.25 -5.79
CA ARG A 130 8.79 -13.20 -4.68
C ARG A 130 8.76 -12.50 -3.32
N LEU A 131 9.64 -11.54 -3.09
CA LEU A 131 9.66 -10.74 -1.87
C LEU A 131 8.38 -9.91 -1.73
N ALA A 132 7.90 -9.27 -2.79
CA ALA A 132 6.66 -8.51 -2.74
C ALA A 132 5.45 -9.39 -2.40
N GLN A 133 5.42 -10.66 -2.83
CA GLN A 133 4.35 -11.60 -2.52
C GLN A 133 4.42 -12.15 -1.09
N THR A 134 5.63 -12.51 -0.62
CA THR A 134 5.82 -13.15 0.69
C THR A 134 5.96 -12.15 1.84
N HIS A 135 6.52 -10.97 1.55
CA HIS A 135 6.82 -9.92 2.49
C HIS A 135 6.49 -8.55 1.89
N PRO A 136 5.21 -8.15 1.75
CA PRO A 136 4.83 -6.85 1.17
C PRO A 136 5.46 -5.63 1.88
N ASP A 137 5.74 -5.78 3.17
CA ASP A 137 6.33 -4.82 4.11
C ASP A 137 7.88 -4.85 4.15
N TYR A 138 8.53 -5.60 3.24
CA TYR A 138 10.00 -5.73 3.26
C TYR A 138 10.73 -4.40 3.13
N SER A 139 10.19 -3.45 2.37
CA SER A 139 10.78 -2.12 2.16
C SER A 139 10.84 -1.34 3.49
N ASP A 140 9.78 -1.41 4.27
CA ASP A 140 9.70 -0.73 5.57
C ASP A 140 10.65 -1.35 6.58
N ILE A 141 10.71 -2.69 6.62
CA ILE A 141 11.64 -3.42 7.51
C ILE A 141 13.09 -3.14 7.13
N SER A 142 13.41 -3.06 5.83
CA SER A 142 14.77 -2.76 5.38
C SER A 142 15.24 -1.36 5.77
N SER A 143 14.31 -0.42 5.97
CA SER A 143 14.58 0.95 6.40
C SER A 143 14.61 1.10 7.93
N ASP A 144 14.20 0.08 8.67
CA ASP A 144 14.12 0.10 10.13
C ASP A 144 15.52 0.00 10.78
N PRO A 145 15.92 0.98 11.61
CA PRO A 145 17.18 0.91 12.35
C PRO A 145 17.28 -0.32 13.28
N GLU A 146 16.17 -0.78 13.85
CA GLU A 146 16.15 -1.98 14.73
C GLU A 146 16.49 -3.23 13.93
N PHE A 147 16.06 -3.31 12.66
CA PHE A 147 16.42 -4.40 11.76
C PHE A 147 17.91 -4.38 11.44
N ALA A 148 18.46 -3.22 11.10
CA ALA A 148 19.89 -3.09 10.79
C ALA A 148 20.77 -3.50 11.98
N GLU A 149 20.41 -3.09 13.20
CA GLU A 149 21.14 -3.48 14.41
C GLU A 149 20.98 -4.97 14.72
N TRP A 150 19.78 -5.50 14.55
CA TRP A 150 19.53 -6.94 14.67
C TRP A 150 20.39 -7.74 13.67
N VAL A 151 20.48 -7.34 12.41
CA VAL A 151 21.36 -8.00 11.42
C VAL A 151 22.82 -7.92 11.86
N LYS A 152 23.30 -6.75 12.30
CA LYS A 152 24.69 -6.55 12.75
C LYS A 152 25.05 -7.37 13.98
N SER A 153 24.10 -7.64 14.88
CA SER A 153 24.36 -8.41 16.10
C SER A 153 24.77 -9.88 15.86
N SER A 154 24.64 -10.42 14.64
CA SER A 154 25.02 -11.80 14.33
C SER A 154 25.80 -11.90 13.02
N PRO A 155 27.00 -12.54 13.02
CA PRO A 155 27.78 -12.77 11.80
C PRO A 155 27.01 -13.57 10.73
N VAL A 156 26.15 -14.51 11.15
CA VAL A 156 25.32 -15.30 10.24
C VAL A 156 24.30 -14.41 9.53
N ARG A 157 23.64 -13.50 10.25
CA ARG A 157 22.66 -12.59 9.66
C ARG A 157 23.32 -11.58 8.73
N GLN A 158 24.52 -11.10 9.06
CA GLN A 158 25.29 -10.25 8.16
C GLN A 158 25.61 -10.96 6.84
N ARG A 159 26.04 -12.23 6.89
CA ARG A 159 26.30 -13.02 5.69
C ARG A 159 25.04 -13.20 4.83
N LEU A 160 23.93 -13.59 5.44
CA LEU A 160 22.63 -13.71 4.74
C LEU A 160 22.20 -12.37 4.12
N TYR A 161 22.46 -11.25 4.81
CA TYR A 161 22.11 -9.93 4.30
C TYR A 161 22.96 -9.55 3.07
N ILE A 162 24.25 -9.89 3.09
CA ILE A 162 25.15 -9.70 1.95
C ILE A 162 24.72 -10.59 0.77
N GLU A 163 24.40 -11.86 1.03
CA GLU A 163 23.92 -12.81 0.01
C GLU A 163 22.61 -12.30 -0.61
N ALA A 164 21.64 -11.88 0.21
CA ALA A 164 20.38 -11.29 -0.23
C ALA A 164 20.59 -10.02 -1.09
N ASN A 165 21.49 -9.13 -0.69
CA ASN A 165 21.65 -7.83 -1.35
C ASN A 165 22.55 -7.88 -2.60
N ASN A 166 23.62 -8.68 -2.56
CA ASN A 166 24.60 -8.73 -3.66
C ASN A 166 24.26 -9.80 -4.70
N GLN A 167 23.71 -10.93 -4.27
CA GLN A 167 23.39 -12.05 -5.16
C GLN A 167 21.90 -12.13 -5.49
N PHE A 168 21.09 -11.22 -4.93
CA PHE A 168 19.63 -11.24 -5.05
C PHE A 168 19.03 -12.57 -4.59
N ASP A 169 19.61 -13.17 -3.55
CA ASP A 169 19.12 -14.44 -3.02
C ASP A 169 17.81 -14.23 -2.21
N PHE A 170 16.74 -14.86 -2.68
CA PHE A 170 15.43 -14.81 -2.06
C PHE A 170 15.42 -15.54 -0.71
N ASP A 171 16.04 -16.72 -0.62
CA ASP A 171 15.92 -17.57 0.56
C ASP A 171 16.59 -16.90 1.76
N SER A 172 17.78 -16.34 1.55
CA SER A 172 18.49 -15.53 2.54
C SER A 172 17.66 -14.32 3.01
N ALA A 173 17.01 -13.60 2.10
CA ALA A 173 16.16 -12.46 2.44
C ALA A 173 14.91 -12.88 3.23
N ASN A 174 14.25 -13.96 2.79
CA ASN A 174 13.05 -14.51 3.41
C ASN A 174 13.32 -14.99 4.84
N GLU A 175 14.44 -15.66 5.08
CA GLU A 175 14.85 -16.08 6.43
C GLU A 175 15.07 -14.88 7.36
N LEU A 176 15.79 -13.84 6.90
CA LEU A 176 16.01 -12.66 7.72
C LEU A 176 14.70 -11.95 8.08
N LEU A 177 13.84 -11.72 7.08
CA LEU A 177 12.59 -10.99 7.26
C LEU A 177 11.59 -11.78 8.10
N THR A 178 11.43 -13.09 7.85
CA THR A 178 10.53 -13.96 8.62
C THR A 178 10.95 -14.02 10.08
N ASN A 179 12.24 -14.24 10.36
CA ASN A 179 12.75 -14.33 11.73
C ASN A 179 12.64 -13.00 12.47
N PHE A 180 12.92 -11.87 11.80
CA PHE A 180 12.76 -10.56 12.41
C PHE A 180 11.30 -10.25 12.75
N LYS A 181 10.37 -10.56 11.84
CA LYS A 181 8.92 -10.39 12.09
C LYS A 181 8.45 -11.24 13.25
N ALA A 182 8.90 -12.51 13.32
CA ALA A 182 8.59 -13.39 14.43
C ALA A 182 9.07 -12.81 15.77
N LEU A 183 10.31 -12.28 15.79
CA LEU A 183 10.86 -11.62 16.98
C LEU A 183 10.07 -10.37 17.38
N LYS A 184 9.70 -9.52 16.41
CA LYS A 184 8.87 -8.34 16.68
C LYS A 184 7.50 -8.71 17.24
N ARG A 185 6.84 -9.72 16.68
CA ARG A 185 5.55 -10.23 17.18
C ARG A 185 5.69 -10.77 18.60
N ALA A 186 6.69 -11.60 18.87
CA ALA A 186 6.95 -12.14 20.21
C ALA A 186 7.20 -11.02 21.25
N LYS A 187 7.94 -9.97 20.87
CA LYS A 187 8.17 -8.79 21.72
C LYS A 187 6.86 -8.03 21.99
N GLN A 188 6.02 -7.83 20.98
CA GLN A 188 4.71 -7.19 21.13
C GLN A 188 3.77 -8.02 22.01
N GLU A 189 3.68 -9.33 21.80
CA GLU A 189 2.88 -10.24 22.62
C GLU A 189 3.32 -10.22 24.08
N THR A 190 4.64 -10.23 24.34
CA THR A 190 5.17 -10.13 25.70
C THR A 190 4.76 -8.83 26.39
N VAL A 191 4.84 -7.70 25.68
CA VAL A 191 4.42 -6.39 26.21
C VAL A 191 2.90 -6.36 26.47
N GLN A 192 2.09 -6.91 25.57
CA GLN A 192 0.64 -6.99 25.74
C GLN A 192 0.25 -7.89 26.92
N GLN A 193 0.88 -9.06 27.06
CA GLN A 193 0.66 -9.96 28.19
C GLN A 193 1.05 -9.29 29.52
N ALA A 194 2.18 -8.59 29.56
CA ALA A 194 2.60 -7.85 30.75
C ALA A 194 1.60 -6.74 31.11
N ALA A 195 1.06 -6.01 30.11
CA ALA A 195 0.04 -5.00 30.32
C ALA A 195 -1.27 -5.59 30.86
N GLN A 196 -1.75 -6.69 30.27
CA GLN A 196 -2.95 -7.39 30.75
C GLN A 196 -2.78 -7.92 32.17
N GLN A 197 -1.63 -8.52 32.50
CA GLN A 197 -1.35 -8.97 33.85
C GLN A 197 -1.35 -7.82 34.87
N LEU A 198 -0.85 -6.63 34.48
CA LEU A 198 -0.88 -5.46 35.34
C LEU A 198 -2.31 -4.94 35.55
N GLU A 199 -3.13 -4.92 34.50
CA GLU A 199 -4.54 -4.56 34.57
C GLU A 199 -5.33 -5.54 35.45
N ASP A 200 -5.14 -6.84 35.27
CA ASP A 200 -5.74 -7.89 36.10
C ASP A 200 -5.34 -7.75 37.56
N GLN A 201 -4.06 -7.47 37.84
CA GLN A 201 -3.59 -7.19 39.19
C GLN A 201 -4.27 -5.96 39.77
N ARG A 202 -4.37 -4.87 38.99
CA ARG A 202 -5.06 -3.65 39.40
C ARG A 202 -6.53 -3.93 39.69
N GLU A 203 -7.24 -4.65 38.82
CA GLU A 203 -8.64 -5.01 39.03
C GLU A 203 -8.82 -5.87 40.29
N ARG A 204 -7.95 -6.86 40.51
CA ARG A 204 -7.95 -7.68 41.73
C ARG A 204 -7.71 -6.84 42.98
N THR A 205 -6.76 -5.90 42.95
CA THR A 205 -6.51 -5.00 44.08
C THR A 205 -7.70 -4.09 44.36
N LEU A 206 -8.37 -3.58 43.32
CA LEU A 206 -9.59 -2.78 43.46
C LEU A 206 -10.74 -3.62 44.03
N LYS A 207 -10.96 -4.84 43.53
CA LYS A 207 -11.97 -5.77 44.06
C LYS A 207 -11.69 -6.15 45.52
N ALA A 208 -10.45 -6.42 45.88
CA ALA A 208 -10.08 -6.71 47.28
C ALA A 208 -10.31 -5.50 48.20
N ALA A 209 -10.01 -4.29 47.72
CA ALA A 209 -10.30 -3.05 48.45
C ALA A 209 -11.81 -2.82 48.62
N THR A 210 -12.64 -3.10 47.61
CA THR A 210 -14.10 -3.00 47.73
C THR A 210 -14.70 -4.08 48.62
N VAL A 211 -14.20 -5.32 48.56
CA VAL A 211 -14.67 -6.43 49.42
C VAL A 211 -14.25 -6.23 50.87
N SER A 212 -13.16 -5.51 51.15
CA SER A 212 -12.78 -5.15 52.52
C SER A 212 -13.75 -4.13 53.18
N ILE A 213 -14.62 -3.48 52.40
CA ILE A 213 -15.68 -2.61 52.90
C ILE A 213 -16.95 -3.44 53.24
N ASP A 214 -17.24 -4.50 52.47
CA ASP A 214 -18.41 -5.38 52.68
C ASP A 214 -18.11 -6.62 53.56
N GLY A 215 -16.83 -6.91 53.83
CA GLY A 215 -16.35 -8.07 54.59
C GLY A 215 -16.14 -7.82 56.09
N ALA A 216 -16.56 -6.67 56.61
CA ALA A 216 -16.88 -6.58 58.03
C ALA A 216 -18.13 -7.44 58.24
N THR A 217 -17.92 -8.66 58.76
CA THR A 217 -18.92 -9.51 59.42
C THR A 217 -20.15 -8.72 59.83
N GLY A 218 -21.33 -9.16 59.39
CA GLY A 218 -22.64 -8.48 59.45
C GLY A 218 -23.17 -8.05 60.82
N GLU A 219 -22.35 -7.50 61.69
CA GLU A 219 -22.70 -6.46 62.63
C GLU A 219 -22.35 -5.12 61.96
N GLN A 220 -23.33 -4.51 61.30
CA GLN A 220 -23.26 -3.08 60.97
C GLN A 220 -22.87 -2.36 62.26
N SER A 221 -21.68 -1.73 62.30
CA SER A 221 -21.22 -1.05 63.51
C SER A 221 -22.29 -0.05 63.94
N LYS A 222 -23.00 -0.33 65.03
CA LYS A 222 -24.13 0.48 65.48
C LYS A 222 -23.65 1.92 65.67
N LYS A 223 -24.44 2.89 65.22
CA LYS A 223 -24.05 4.30 65.18
C LYS A 223 -23.67 4.80 66.58
N ILE A 224 -22.50 5.43 66.71
CA ILE A 224 -22.07 6.09 67.95
C ILE A 224 -22.57 7.54 67.90
N TYR A 225 -23.29 7.96 68.93
CA TYR A 225 -23.83 9.31 69.05
C TYR A 225 -22.92 10.16 69.94
N ARG A 226 -22.75 11.44 69.61
CA ARG A 226 -22.14 12.40 70.54
C ARG A 226 -23.23 13.10 71.33
N ARG A 227 -23.04 13.29 72.63
CA ARG A 227 -24.03 13.95 73.48
C ARG A 227 -24.38 15.35 72.97
N GLN A 228 -23.38 16.10 72.48
CA GLN A 228 -23.55 17.42 71.91
C GLN A 228 -24.46 17.41 70.67
N ASP A 229 -24.32 16.40 69.82
CA ASP A 229 -25.11 16.26 68.59
C ASP A 229 -26.55 15.87 68.89
N LEU A 230 -26.77 15.03 69.91
CA LEU A 230 -28.13 14.69 70.38
C LEU A 230 -28.84 15.91 70.98
N ILE A 231 -28.13 16.73 71.78
CA ILE A 231 -28.67 17.97 72.33
C ILE A 231 -28.99 18.96 71.21
N ARG A 232 -28.08 19.12 70.23
CA ARG A 232 -28.32 19.98 69.07
C ARG A 232 -29.51 19.48 68.26
N LEU A 233 -29.61 18.16 68.04
CA LEU A 233 -30.73 17.55 67.31
C LEU A 233 -32.05 17.81 68.03
N GLN A 234 -32.08 17.65 69.37
CA GLN A 234 -33.27 17.96 70.18
C GLN A 234 -33.69 19.44 70.10
N LEU A 235 -32.73 20.36 69.97
CA LEU A 235 -32.99 21.81 69.87
C LEU A 235 -33.37 22.27 68.46
N THR A 236 -32.85 21.62 67.42
CA THR A 236 -33.02 22.05 66.01
C THR A 236 -34.11 21.29 65.28
N ASP A 237 -34.31 20.02 65.59
CA ASP A 237 -35.31 19.15 64.95
C ASP A 237 -35.86 18.13 65.97
N PRO A 238 -36.83 18.56 66.80
CA PRO A 238 -37.42 17.71 67.83
C PRO A 238 -38.15 16.49 67.25
N ASP A 239 -38.79 16.62 66.08
CA ASP A 239 -39.55 15.54 65.45
C ASP A 239 -38.63 14.40 65.02
N ARG A 240 -37.47 14.74 64.45
CA ARG A 240 -36.45 13.75 64.08
C ARG A 240 -35.80 13.10 65.30
N TYR A 241 -35.61 13.86 66.39
CA TYR A 241 -35.15 13.30 67.65
C TYR A 241 -36.12 12.24 68.20
N MET A 242 -37.43 12.53 68.18
CA MET A 242 -38.47 11.59 68.62
C MET A 242 -38.56 10.36 67.73
N ALA A 243 -38.44 10.51 66.41
CA ALA A 243 -38.42 9.38 65.48
C ALA A 243 -37.23 8.43 65.71
N LEU A 244 -36.11 8.94 66.23
CA LEU A 244 -34.90 8.16 66.54
C LEU A 244 -34.81 7.77 68.03
N GLN A 245 -35.85 8.06 68.82
CA GLN A 245 -35.81 7.93 70.28
C GLN A 245 -35.44 6.51 70.73
N ASP A 246 -36.03 5.48 70.13
CA ASP A 246 -35.77 4.08 70.49
C ASP A 246 -34.30 3.69 70.29
N ASP A 247 -33.68 4.09 69.16
CA ASP A 247 -32.26 3.81 68.90
C ASP A 247 -31.33 4.66 69.77
N ILE A 248 -31.71 5.91 70.08
CA ILE A 248 -30.95 6.78 71.00
C ILE A 248 -30.95 6.18 72.42
N MET A 249 -32.09 5.69 72.89
CA MET A 249 -32.21 5.04 74.20
C MET A 249 -31.41 3.73 74.25
N LEU A 250 -31.46 2.92 73.18
CA LEU A 250 -30.63 1.74 73.05
C LEU A 250 -29.14 2.11 73.06
N ALA A 251 -28.75 3.18 72.38
CA ALA A 251 -27.37 3.68 72.38
C ALA A 251 -26.89 4.15 73.76
N TYR A 252 -27.77 4.75 74.59
CA TYR A 252 -27.44 5.06 75.98
C TYR A 252 -27.21 3.80 76.81
N SER A 253 -28.06 2.77 76.63
CA SER A 253 -27.93 1.50 77.36
C SER A 253 -26.68 0.70 76.98
N GLU A 254 -26.27 0.77 75.71
CA GLU A 254 -25.09 0.09 75.18
C GLU A 254 -23.79 0.92 75.31
N GLY A 255 -23.84 2.09 75.96
CA GLY A 255 -22.67 2.97 76.14
C GLY A 255 -22.13 3.60 74.84
N ARG A 256 -22.97 3.67 73.79
CA ARG A 256 -22.64 4.24 72.47
C ARG A 256 -22.84 5.76 72.39
N VAL A 257 -23.13 6.43 73.51
CA VAL A 257 -23.20 7.90 73.58
C VAL A 257 -21.95 8.44 74.27
N ARG A 258 -21.16 9.25 73.55
CA ARG A 258 -19.91 9.86 74.04
C ARG A 258 -20.04 11.35 74.28
#